data_AF-A0A378JPN0-F1
#
_entry.id   AF-A0A378JPN0-F1
#
_cell.length_a   1.000
_cell.length_b   1.000
_cell.length_c   1.000
_cell.angle_alpha   90.00
_cell.angle_beta   90.00
_cell.angle_gamma   90.00
#
_symmetry.space_group_name_H-M   'P 1'
#
loop_
_entity.id
_entity.type
_entity.pdbx_description
1 polymer ?
#
loop_
_entity_poly.entity_id
_entity_poly.type
_entity_poly.pdbx_seq_one_letter_code
_entity_poly.pdbx_strand_id
1 'polypeptide(L)'
;MSPAGTKTWIYRYKINDKTEKVSLGHYPNMNLADAKRKFFELKELKRQSINLKQVLTPEIEEDKDTGKELVNRWYNNYISKHRKQPLQIRQLINADIIPLLGEKYIDEIEAKDITKALDKIVARGSDVHANKVLSAIKQAFNYAVSRGELKINPAIHIRARDIGGVERPRERFLTLEEIKQLWKFLDNGKHSVSLQIKNALKILLLTGVRTGELRVAKWNEFDFESSLWTIPATNTKTGITMQVHLTNMVKSLFIELYNCSMGNYVLSGTDGQSPLSDRALPKAVIRLQERIGISKWTAHNLRRTFATQLGETLRIDPVVIEKCLGHKMPKIMATYNKN
;
A
#
# COMPACT_ATOMS: atom_id res chain seq x y z
N MET A 1 1.06 51.61 22.17
CA MET A 1 2.12 50.58 22.06
C MET A 1 1.56 49.30 22.62
N SER A 2 1.92 48.15 22.06
CA SER A 2 1.64 46.86 22.70
C SER A 2 2.59 46.66 23.89
N PRO A 3 2.29 45.75 24.83
CA PRO A 3 3.20 45.37 25.92
C PRO A 3 4.59 44.88 25.42
N ALA A 4 4.69 44.47 24.14
CA ALA A 4 5.90 43.99 23.48
C ALA A 4 6.71 45.10 22.77
N GLY A 5 6.39 46.39 22.96
CA GLY A 5 7.16 47.50 22.38
C GLY A 5 6.89 47.80 20.89
N THR A 6 6.00 47.06 20.24
CA THR A 6 5.66 47.25 18.83
C THR A 6 4.81 48.52 18.62
N LYS A 7 5.24 49.40 17.73
CA LYS A 7 4.49 50.60 17.30
C LYS A 7 3.63 50.23 16.09
N THR A 8 2.34 50.56 16.14
CA THR A 8 1.35 50.17 15.12
C THR A 8 0.58 51.39 14.66
N TRP A 9 0.38 51.54 13.35
CA TRP A 9 -0.48 52.55 12.75
C TRP A 9 -1.93 52.07 12.81
N ILE A 10 -2.81 52.85 13.43
CA ILE A 10 -4.22 52.46 13.63
C ILE A 10 -5.11 53.53 13.02
N TYR A 11 -6.03 53.10 12.15
CA TYR A 11 -7.13 53.94 11.68
C TYR A 11 -8.38 53.67 12.52
N ARG A 12 -8.89 54.70 13.19
CA ARG A 12 -10.16 54.66 13.94
C ARG A 12 -11.25 55.36 13.14
N TYR A 13 -12.41 54.73 13.03
CA TYR A 13 -13.54 55.27 12.27
C TYR A 13 -14.88 54.87 12.92
N LYS A 14 -15.95 55.62 12.63
CA LYS A 14 -17.32 55.25 13.02
C LYS A 14 -18.10 54.67 11.84
N ILE A 15 -18.84 53.60 12.07
CA ILE A 15 -19.89 53.05 11.19
C ILE A 15 -21.10 52.73 12.08
N ASN A 16 -22.29 53.18 11.70
CA ASN A 16 -23.55 52.93 12.44
C ASN A 16 -23.43 53.20 13.95
N ASP A 17 -22.91 54.39 14.29
CA ASP A 17 -22.60 54.85 15.66
C ASP A 17 -21.65 53.99 16.51
N LYS A 18 -21.12 52.90 15.96
CA LYS A 18 -20.08 52.10 16.59
C LYS A 18 -18.70 52.58 16.18
N THR A 19 -17.82 52.74 17.16
CA THR A 19 -16.42 53.08 16.92
C THR A 19 -15.65 51.80 16.63
N GLU A 20 -15.05 51.73 15.45
CA GLU A 20 -14.26 50.62 14.97
C GLU A 20 -12.81 51.06 14.75
N LYS A 21 -11.90 50.08 14.77
CA LYS A 21 -10.47 50.30 14.53
C LYS A 21 -9.93 49.25 13.56
N VAL A 22 -8.99 49.66 12.72
CA VAL A 22 -8.24 48.76 11.85
C VAL A 22 -6.75 49.08 11.87
N SER A 23 -5.91 48.05 11.84
CA SER A 23 -4.46 48.18 11.77
C SER A 23 -4.04 48.44 10.32
N LEU A 24 -3.27 49.50 10.09
CA LEU A 24 -2.72 49.81 8.76
C LEU A 24 -1.41 49.04 8.51
N GLY A 25 -0.63 48.81 9.58
CA GLY A 25 0.67 48.16 9.57
C GLY A 25 1.51 48.51 10.81
N HIS A 26 2.71 47.94 10.92
CA HIS A 26 3.62 48.12 12.06
C HIS A 26 4.88 48.90 11.67
N TYR A 27 5.38 49.76 12.56
CA TYR A 27 6.69 50.41 12.43
C TYR A 27 7.78 49.46 12.99
N PRO A 28 8.95 49.32 12.34
CA PRO A 28 9.45 50.14 11.22
C PRO A 28 9.05 49.65 9.81
N ASN A 29 8.46 48.45 9.67
CA ASN A 29 8.11 47.85 8.36
C ASN A 29 7.21 48.74 7.49
N MET A 30 6.40 49.60 8.11
CA MET A 30 5.59 50.62 7.45
C MET A 30 5.98 52.00 7.98
N ASN A 31 6.51 52.85 7.10
CA ASN A 31 6.80 54.24 7.41
C ASN A 31 5.51 55.10 7.42
N LEU A 32 5.63 56.36 7.86
CA LEU A 32 4.48 57.27 7.95
C LEU A 32 3.86 57.60 6.58
N ALA A 33 4.65 57.67 5.51
CA ALA A 33 4.16 57.97 4.18
C ALA A 33 3.28 56.82 3.64
N ASP A 34 3.72 55.58 3.83
CA ASP A 34 2.99 54.37 3.45
C ASP A 34 1.70 54.21 4.27
N ALA A 35 1.75 54.50 5.57
CA ALA A 35 0.57 54.52 6.43
C ALA A 35 -0.46 55.57 5.97
N LYS A 36 -0.01 56.77 5.54
CA LYS A 36 -0.90 57.81 4.99
C LYS A 36 -1.54 57.38 3.67
N ARG A 37 -0.79 56.78 2.76
CA ARG A 37 -1.31 56.26 1.49
C ARG A 37 -2.41 55.23 1.70
N LYS A 38 -2.14 54.22 2.54
CA LYS A 38 -3.12 53.18 2.90
C LYS A 38 -4.34 53.76 3.63
N PHE A 39 -4.16 54.80 4.43
CA PHE A 39 -5.29 55.52 5.04
C PHE A 39 -6.21 56.16 3.98
N PHE A 40 -5.66 56.81 2.94
CA PHE A 40 -6.48 57.42 1.88
C PHE A 40 -7.23 56.36 1.06
N GLU A 41 -6.60 55.25 0.71
CA GLU A 41 -7.25 54.12 0.02
C GLU A 41 -8.46 53.61 0.80
N LEU A 42 -8.28 53.36 2.10
CA LEU A 42 -9.35 52.86 2.97
C LEU A 42 -10.44 53.91 3.25
N LYS A 43 -10.09 55.20 3.25
CA LYS A 43 -11.04 56.30 3.37
C LYS A 43 -11.97 56.35 2.15
N GLU A 44 -11.44 56.12 0.95
CA GLU A 44 -12.25 56.05 -0.28
C GLU A 44 -13.16 54.82 -0.31
N LEU A 45 -12.64 53.64 0.05
CA LEU A 45 -13.45 52.41 0.14
C LEU A 45 -14.59 52.54 1.16
N LYS A 46 -14.34 53.24 2.27
CA LYS A 46 -15.39 53.56 3.26
C LYS A 46 -16.49 54.43 2.66
N ARG A 47 -16.14 55.39 1.81
CA ARG A 47 -17.11 56.28 1.13
C ARG A 47 -18.05 55.50 0.22
N GLN A 48 -17.60 54.35 -0.28
CA GLN A 48 -18.38 53.41 -1.09
C GLN A 48 -19.21 52.40 -0.26
N SER A 49 -19.33 52.59 1.06
CA SER A 49 -20.05 51.69 1.98
C SER A 49 -19.50 50.25 2.04
N ILE A 50 -18.25 50.04 1.64
CA ILE A 50 -17.58 48.73 1.74
C ILE A 50 -17.12 48.50 3.17
N ASN A 51 -17.40 47.31 3.72
CA ASN A 51 -16.96 46.95 5.07
C ASN A 51 -15.44 46.74 5.11
N LEU A 52 -14.73 47.72 5.65
CA LEU A 52 -13.26 47.73 5.72
C LEU A 52 -12.66 46.54 6.48
N LYS A 53 -13.39 45.88 7.39
CA LYS A 53 -12.90 44.67 8.09
C LYS A 53 -12.76 43.46 7.16
N GLN A 54 -13.56 43.37 6.09
CA GLN A 54 -13.46 42.29 5.09
C GLN A 54 -12.34 42.53 4.08
N VAL A 55 -12.03 43.80 3.78
CA VAL A 55 -10.93 44.17 2.86
C VAL A 55 -9.57 44.11 3.55
N LEU A 56 -9.53 44.24 4.88
CA LEU A 56 -8.31 44.31 5.70
C LEU A 56 -8.13 43.13 6.64
N THR A 57 -9.02 42.13 6.62
CA THR A 57 -8.57 40.78 6.96
C THR A 57 -7.43 40.51 6.00
N PRO A 58 -6.18 40.37 6.47
CA PRO A 58 -5.16 39.84 5.60
C PRO A 58 -5.75 38.54 5.06
N GLU A 59 -5.81 38.39 3.74
CA GLU A 59 -5.47 37.09 3.18
C GLU A 59 -4.17 36.74 3.90
N ILE A 60 -4.29 35.87 4.91
CA ILE A 60 -3.20 35.00 5.25
C ILE A 60 -2.80 34.51 3.87
N GLU A 61 -1.59 34.82 3.39
CA GLU A 61 -0.99 34.03 2.35
C GLU A 61 -1.04 32.62 2.93
N GLU A 62 -2.16 31.93 2.66
CA GLU A 62 -2.35 30.54 2.98
C GLU A 62 -1.21 29.93 2.20
N ASP A 63 -0.23 29.42 2.94
CA ASP A 63 0.84 28.61 2.42
C ASP A 63 0.14 27.50 1.63
N LYS A 64 -0.05 27.75 0.33
CA LYS A 64 -1.01 27.00 -0.47
C LYS A 64 -0.41 25.63 -0.62
N ASP A 65 -0.97 24.68 0.13
CA ASP A 65 -0.46 23.33 0.18
C ASP A 65 -0.53 22.73 -1.24
N THR A 66 0.61 22.24 -1.71
CA THR A 66 0.71 21.59 -3.02
C THR A 66 0.34 20.12 -2.91
N GLY A 67 -0.02 19.50 -4.04
CA GLY A 67 -0.27 18.06 -4.11
C GLY A 67 0.91 17.25 -3.57
N LYS A 68 2.14 17.71 -3.76
CA LYS A 68 3.38 17.12 -3.25
C LYS A 68 3.45 17.19 -1.73
N GLU A 69 3.15 18.33 -1.13
CA GLU A 69 3.17 18.50 0.32
C GLU A 69 2.07 17.67 0.99
N LEU A 70 0.87 17.66 0.43
CA LEU A 70 -0.23 16.81 0.89
C LEU A 70 0.16 15.33 0.94
N VAL A 71 0.66 14.76 -0.17
CA VAL A 71 1.00 13.32 -0.21
C VAL A 71 2.16 12.96 0.70
N ASN A 72 3.13 13.87 0.87
CA ASN A 72 4.23 13.68 1.81
C ASN A 72 3.76 13.73 3.26
N ARG A 73 2.89 14.69 3.60
CA ARG A 73 2.27 14.83 4.92
C ARG A 73 1.42 13.62 5.26
N TRP A 74 0.54 13.19 4.35
CA TRP A 74 -0.24 11.96 4.47
C TRP A 74 0.66 10.74 4.69
N TYR A 75 1.74 10.64 3.92
CA TYR A 75 2.68 9.54 4.06
C TYR A 75 3.34 9.51 5.45
N ASN A 76 3.92 10.64 5.87
CA ASN A 76 4.70 10.77 7.10
C ASN A 76 3.83 10.63 8.35
N ASN A 77 2.62 11.17 8.33
CA ASN A 77 1.78 11.22 9.52
C ASN A 77 0.87 10.01 9.66
N TYR A 78 0.54 9.33 8.56
CA TYR A 78 -0.40 8.21 8.58
C TYR A 78 0.19 6.91 8.04
N ILE A 79 0.65 6.90 6.78
CA ILE A 79 1.04 5.65 6.11
C ILE A 79 2.25 5.00 6.78
N SER A 80 3.29 5.77 7.10
CA SER A 80 4.52 5.29 7.75
C SER A 80 4.25 4.57 9.07
N LYS A 81 3.21 5.00 9.82
CA LYS A 81 2.88 4.51 11.16
C LYS A 81 1.87 3.37 11.15
N HIS A 82 0.95 3.35 10.18
CA HIS A 82 -0.22 2.46 10.24
C HIS A 82 -0.24 1.36 9.17
N ARG A 83 0.58 1.43 8.13
CA ARG A 83 0.62 0.38 7.08
C ARG A 83 1.76 -0.60 7.34
N LYS A 84 1.50 -1.90 7.13
CA LYS A 84 2.53 -2.96 7.18
C LYS A 84 3.64 -2.79 6.13
N GLN A 85 3.32 -2.18 4.99
CA GLN A 85 4.25 -1.99 3.86
C GLN A 85 4.21 -0.55 3.35
N PRO A 86 4.73 0.43 4.12
CA PRO A 86 4.61 1.84 3.77
C PRO A 86 5.44 2.19 2.53
N LEU A 87 6.61 1.57 2.34
CA LEU A 87 7.53 1.87 1.24
C LEU A 87 6.91 1.68 -0.16
N GLN A 88 5.97 0.76 -0.35
CA GLN A 88 5.28 0.59 -1.64
C GLN A 88 4.45 1.83 -1.99
N ILE A 89 3.79 2.43 -1.00
CA ILE A 89 3.03 3.66 -1.19
C ILE A 89 3.99 4.82 -1.44
N ARG A 90 5.15 4.86 -0.76
CA ARG A 90 6.18 5.88 -1.02
C ARG A 90 6.68 5.84 -2.46
N GLN A 91 6.99 4.66 -2.96
CA GLN A 91 7.45 4.47 -4.34
C GLN A 91 6.40 4.93 -5.35
N LEU A 92 5.13 4.56 -5.12
CA LEU A 92 4.01 5.01 -5.94
C LEU A 92 3.85 6.54 -5.90
N ILE A 93 3.93 7.15 -4.71
CA ILE A 93 3.86 8.62 -4.56
C ILE A 93 4.95 9.30 -5.40
N ASN A 94 6.20 8.83 -5.28
CA ASN A 94 7.34 9.45 -5.94
C ASN A 94 7.36 9.21 -7.46
N ALA A 95 6.94 8.03 -7.92
CA ALA A 95 7.01 7.65 -9.32
C ALA A 95 5.84 8.19 -10.15
N ASP A 96 4.65 8.28 -9.54
CA ASP A 96 3.42 8.54 -10.28
C ASP A 96 2.68 9.79 -9.79
N ILE A 97 2.52 9.99 -8.47
CA ILE A 97 1.67 11.09 -7.98
C ILE A 97 2.39 12.44 -8.04
N ILE A 98 3.58 12.55 -7.45
CA ILE A 98 4.34 13.81 -7.42
C ILE A 98 4.66 14.30 -8.84
N PRO A 99 5.16 13.47 -9.78
CA PRO A 99 5.48 13.94 -11.12
C PRO A 99 4.27 14.42 -11.94
N LEU A 100 3.05 13.97 -11.60
CA LEU A 100 1.85 14.26 -12.37
C LEU A 100 0.96 15.35 -11.74
N LEU A 101 0.93 15.43 -10.41
CA LEU A 101 0.03 16.31 -9.66
C LEU A 101 0.74 17.12 -8.57
N GLY A 102 2.04 16.90 -8.36
CA GLY A 102 2.76 17.41 -7.19
C GLY A 102 2.89 18.93 -7.13
N GLU A 103 3.06 19.59 -8.27
CA GLU A 103 3.29 21.04 -8.36
C GLU A 103 1.98 21.86 -8.35
N LYS A 104 0.81 21.20 -8.46
CA LYS A 104 -0.49 21.89 -8.40
C LYS A 104 -0.90 22.12 -6.96
N TYR A 105 -1.53 23.26 -6.68
CA TYR A 105 -2.16 23.51 -5.39
C TYR A 105 -3.37 22.59 -5.16
N ILE A 106 -3.57 22.13 -3.92
CA ILE A 106 -4.61 21.13 -3.63
C ILE A 106 -6.04 21.62 -3.89
N ASP A 107 -6.27 22.93 -3.80
CA ASP A 107 -7.54 23.61 -4.07
C ASP A 107 -7.84 23.73 -5.58
N GLU A 108 -6.79 23.69 -6.41
CA GLU A 108 -6.88 23.79 -7.87
C GLU A 108 -6.92 22.42 -8.57
N ILE A 109 -6.66 21.31 -7.86
CA ILE A 109 -6.69 19.97 -8.45
C ILE A 109 -8.14 19.53 -8.65
N GLU A 110 -8.54 19.40 -9.91
CA GLU A 110 -9.85 18.90 -10.29
C GLU A 110 -9.81 17.43 -10.74
N ALA A 111 -10.99 16.80 -10.84
CA ALA A 111 -11.13 15.43 -11.33
C ALA A 111 -10.47 15.23 -12.71
N LYS A 112 -10.57 16.21 -13.61
CA LYS A 112 -9.97 16.17 -14.96
C LYS A 112 -8.44 16.06 -14.94
N ASP A 113 -7.78 16.63 -13.94
CA ASP A 113 -6.33 16.57 -13.80
C ASP A 113 -5.89 15.18 -13.34
N ILE A 114 -6.67 14.62 -12.41
CA ILE A 114 -6.46 13.28 -11.88
C ILE A 114 -6.69 12.24 -12.98
N THR A 115 -7.76 12.33 -13.77
CA THR A 115 -7.99 11.40 -14.88
C THR A 115 -6.88 11.50 -15.93
N LYS A 116 -6.49 12.72 -16.35
CA LYS A 116 -5.36 12.91 -17.28
C LYS A 116 -4.05 12.31 -16.76
N ALA A 117 -3.77 12.43 -15.45
CA ALA A 117 -2.61 11.81 -14.83
C ALA A 117 -2.68 10.28 -14.92
N LEU A 118 -3.83 9.69 -14.60
CA LEU A 118 -4.03 8.25 -14.63
C LEU A 118 -4.03 7.69 -16.06
N ASP A 119 -4.56 8.42 -17.04
CA ASP A 119 -4.57 8.03 -18.46
C ASP A 119 -3.14 7.89 -18.99
N LYS A 120 -2.19 8.73 -18.52
CA LYS A 120 -0.77 8.57 -18.87
C LYS A 120 -0.17 7.26 -18.34
N ILE A 121 -0.67 6.73 -17.23
CA ILE A 121 -0.23 5.44 -16.67
C ILE A 121 -0.86 4.29 -17.46
N VAL A 122 -2.14 4.40 -17.79
CA VAL A 122 -2.86 3.44 -18.63
C VAL A 122 -2.21 3.34 -20.01
N ALA A 123 -1.86 4.47 -20.63
CA ALA A 123 -1.20 4.52 -21.93
C ALA A 123 0.17 3.78 -21.97
N ARG A 124 0.79 3.53 -20.82
CA ARG A 124 2.01 2.70 -20.69
C ARG A 124 1.72 1.20 -20.56
N GLY A 125 0.45 0.78 -20.69
CA GLY A 125 0.01 -0.61 -20.53
C GLY A 125 -0.06 -1.08 -19.07
N SER A 126 -0.30 -0.16 -18.13
CA SER A 126 -0.25 -0.42 -16.68
C SER A 126 -1.59 -0.17 -15.98
N ASP A 127 -2.68 -0.73 -16.49
CA ASP A 127 -4.06 -0.49 -16.05
C ASP A 127 -4.28 -0.79 -14.55
N VAL A 128 -3.82 -1.96 -14.09
CA VAL A 128 -3.92 -2.37 -12.68
C VAL A 128 -3.13 -1.42 -11.77
N HIS A 129 -2.01 -0.89 -12.25
CA HIS A 129 -1.21 0.08 -11.51
C HIS A 129 -1.92 1.43 -11.43
N ALA A 130 -2.54 1.89 -12.51
CA ALA A 130 -3.36 3.11 -12.50
C ALA A 130 -4.49 3.03 -11.45
N ASN A 131 -5.14 1.87 -11.31
CA ASN A 131 -6.15 1.66 -10.26
C ASN A 131 -5.57 1.78 -8.83
N LYS A 132 -4.34 1.31 -8.60
CA LYS A 132 -3.63 1.49 -7.33
C LYS A 132 -3.29 2.95 -7.07
N VAL A 133 -2.86 3.67 -8.10
CA VAL A 133 -2.54 5.10 -8.02
C VAL A 133 -3.80 5.91 -7.69
N LEU A 134 -4.91 5.64 -8.37
CA LEU A 134 -6.21 6.25 -8.04
C LEU A 134 -6.61 5.99 -6.59
N SER A 135 -6.44 4.76 -6.09
CA SER A 135 -6.73 4.42 -4.69
C SER A 135 -5.88 5.21 -3.71
N ALA A 136 -4.60 5.42 -4.00
CA ALA A 136 -3.69 6.22 -3.17
C ALA A 136 -4.06 7.71 -3.20
N ILE A 137 -4.35 8.26 -4.39
CA ILE A 137 -4.82 9.64 -4.57
C ILE A 137 -6.10 9.88 -3.75
N LYS A 138 -7.10 9.00 -3.86
CA LYS A 138 -8.33 9.11 -3.07
C LYS A 138 -8.06 9.12 -1.56
N GLN A 139 -7.15 8.29 -1.08
CA GLN A 139 -6.79 8.24 0.34
C GLN A 139 -6.08 9.52 0.80
N ALA A 140 -5.16 10.06 0.00
CA ALA A 140 -4.47 11.31 0.31
C ALA A 140 -5.45 12.50 0.38
N PHE A 141 -6.35 12.62 -0.59
CA PHE A 141 -7.37 13.68 -0.57
C PHE A 141 -8.42 13.48 0.53
N ASN A 142 -8.83 12.24 0.84
CA ASN A 142 -9.68 11.99 2.00
C ASN A 142 -9.00 12.37 3.32
N TYR A 143 -7.69 12.17 3.41
CA TYR A 143 -6.90 12.60 4.55
C TYR A 143 -6.91 14.14 4.69
N ALA A 144 -6.76 14.89 3.60
CA ALA A 144 -6.90 16.36 3.60
C ALA A 144 -8.29 16.80 4.08
N VAL A 145 -9.35 16.17 3.52
CA VAL A 145 -10.73 16.46 3.91
C VAL A 145 -10.99 16.20 5.38
N SER A 146 -10.48 15.09 5.92
CA SER A 146 -10.64 14.76 7.35
C SER A 146 -9.99 15.76 8.31
N ARG A 147 -9.08 16.60 7.81
CA ARG A 147 -8.39 17.64 8.58
C ARG A 147 -8.91 19.05 8.32
N GLY A 148 -9.94 19.17 7.47
CA GLY A 148 -10.47 20.47 7.07
C GLY A 148 -9.58 21.25 6.10
N GLU A 149 -8.53 20.64 5.54
CA GLU A 149 -7.66 21.25 4.52
C GLU A 149 -8.39 21.37 3.18
N LEU A 150 -9.35 20.46 2.91
CA LEU A 150 -10.23 20.49 1.77
C LEU A 150 -11.68 20.23 2.18
N LYS A 151 -12.63 20.79 1.44
CA LYS A 151 -14.06 20.53 1.66
C LYS A 151 -14.49 19.20 1.08
N ILE A 152 -14.00 18.88 -0.12
CA ILE A 152 -14.42 17.72 -0.91
C ILE A 152 -13.19 17.08 -1.56
N ASN A 153 -13.19 15.76 -1.64
CA ASN A 153 -12.17 15.01 -2.35
C ASN A 153 -12.43 15.05 -3.87
N PRO A 154 -11.55 15.66 -4.70
CA PRO A 154 -11.76 15.78 -6.14
C PRO A 154 -11.76 14.42 -6.88
N ALA A 155 -11.17 13.38 -6.28
CA ALA A 155 -11.13 12.03 -6.85
C ALA A 155 -12.34 11.15 -6.47
N ILE A 156 -13.27 11.64 -5.64
CA ILE A 156 -14.27 10.79 -4.98
C ILE A 156 -15.13 10.00 -5.99
N HIS A 157 -15.55 10.65 -7.08
CA HIS A 157 -16.43 10.07 -8.10
C HIS A 157 -15.71 9.31 -9.21
N ILE A 158 -14.38 9.39 -9.30
CA ILE A 158 -13.62 8.67 -10.33
C ILE A 158 -13.64 7.17 -10.03
N ARG A 159 -14.20 6.34 -10.90
CA ARG A 159 -14.29 4.89 -10.66
C ARG A 159 -13.10 4.19 -11.32
N ALA A 160 -12.54 3.19 -10.63
CA ALA A 160 -11.43 2.39 -11.15
C ALA A 160 -11.74 1.77 -12.53
N ARG A 161 -12.98 1.29 -12.71
CA ARG A 161 -13.47 0.74 -13.99
C ARG A 161 -13.39 1.72 -15.17
N ASP A 162 -13.45 3.03 -14.91
CA ASP A 162 -13.42 4.07 -15.94
C ASP A 162 -11.99 4.55 -16.21
N ILE A 163 -10.98 4.00 -15.50
CA ILE A 163 -9.55 4.30 -15.64
C ILE A 163 -8.79 3.06 -16.07
N GLY A 164 -8.51 2.14 -15.14
CA GLY A 164 -7.72 0.93 -15.40
C GLY A 164 -8.58 -0.30 -15.66
N GLY A 165 -9.87 -0.11 -15.96
CA GLY A 165 -10.82 -1.18 -16.19
C GLY A 165 -11.07 -2.05 -14.94
N VAL A 166 -11.72 -3.20 -15.18
CA VAL A 166 -12.01 -4.20 -14.15
C VAL A 166 -10.83 -5.15 -14.05
N GLU A 167 -10.21 -5.23 -12.87
CA GLU A 167 -9.14 -6.19 -12.61
C GLU A 167 -9.72 -7.61 -12.70
N ARG A 168 -9.29 -8.37 -13.72
CA ARG A 168 -9.68 -9.76 -13.87
C ARG A 168 -8.87 -10.64 -12.90
N PRO A 169 -9.52 -11.48 -12.08
CA PRO A 169 -8.80 -12.44 -11.25
C PRO A 169 -7.88 -13.31 -12.13
N ARG A 170 -6.61 -13.47 -11.74
CA ARG A 170 -5.68 -14.34 -12.49
C ARG A 170 -6.11 -15.78 -12.36
N GLU A 171 -6.43 -16.48 -13.45
CA GLU A 171 -7.00 -17.84 -13.41
C GLU A 171 -5.98 -18.99 -13.38
N ARG A 172 -4.71 -18.69 -13.63
CA ARG A 172 -3.66 -19.70 -13.83
C ARG A 172 -3.46 -20.63 -12.62
N PHE A 173 -3.62 -21.93 -12.83
CA PHE A 173 -3.17 -23.04 -11.98
C PHE A 173 -2.54 -24.12 -12.87
N LEU A 174 -1.63 -24.95 -12.33
CA LEU A 174 -0.96 -26.01 -13.09
C LEU A 174 -1.88 -27.23 -13.24
N THR A 175 -1.92 -27.79 -14.45
CA THR A 175 -2.59 -29.07 -14.72
C THR A 175 -1.81 -30.24 -14.11
N LEU A 176 -2.42 -31.43 -14.02
CA LEU A 176 -1.73 -32.63 -13.54
C LEU A 176 -0.49 -32.96 -14.39
N GLU A 177 -0.56 -32.77 -15.71
CA GLU A 177 0.58 -32.99 -16.58
C GLU A 177 1.70 -31.97 -16.36
N GLU A 178 1.36 -30.69 -16.19
CA GLU A 178 2.35 -29.66 -15.85
C GLU A 178 2.96 -29.88 -14.47
N ILE A 179 2.19 -30.38 -13.50
CA ILE A 179 2.70 -30.80 -12.18
C ILE A 179 3.72 -31.92 -12.34
N LYS A 180 3.39 -32.98 -13.11
CA LYS A 180 4.31 -34.10 -13.36
C LYS A 180 5.60 -33.62 -14.04
N GLN A 181 5.48 -32.75 -15.04
CA GLN A 181 6.63 -32.16 -15.72
C GLN A 181 7.48 -31.34 -14.75
N LEU A 182 6.87 -30.47 -13.95
CA LEU A 182 7.54 -29.70 -12.89
C LEU A 182 8.27 -30.60 -11.91
N TRP A 183 7.60 -31.64 -11.42
CA TRP A 183 8.18 -32.54 -10.44
C TRP A 183 9.39 -33.28 -10.98
N LYS A 184 9.26 -33.90 -12.18
CA LYS A 184 10.36 -34.60 -12.85
C LYS A 184 11.52 -33.67 -13.19
N PHE A 185 11.22 -32.43 -13.61
CA PHE A 185 12.25 -31.44 -13.89
C PHE A 185 13.01 -31.06 -12.63
N LEU A 186 12.32 -30.88 -11.50
CA LEU A 186 12.94 -30.57 -10.22
C LEU A 186 13.83 -31.72 -9.70
N ASP A 187 13.49 -32.97 -9.99
CA ASP A 187 14.24 -34.15 -9.55
C ASP A 187 15.44 -34.51 -10.42
N ASN A 188 15.44 -34.11 -11.70
CA ASN A 188 16.50 -34.52 -12.62
C ASN A 188 17.87 -33.85 -12.36
N GLY A 189 17.94 -32.83 -11.49
CA GLY A 189 19.17 -32.14 -11.11
C GLY A 189 19.86 -31.37 -12.24
N LYS A 190 19.31 -31.36 -13.47
CA LYS A 190 19.87 -30.66 -14.64
C LYS A 190 19.61 -29.15 -14.59
N HIS A 191 19.49 -28.58 -13.40
CA HIS A 191 19.24 -27.16 -13.17
C HIS A 191 20.11 -26.60 -12.05
N SER A 192 20.54 -25.35 -12.19
CA SER A 192 21.34 -24.62 -11.20
C SER A 192 20.51 -24.08 -10.01
N VAL A 193 19.39 -24.72 -9.72
CA VAL A 193 18.49 -24.34 -8.62
C VAL A 193 18.90 -25.06 -7.34
N SER A 194 19.01 -24.33 -6.24
CA SER A 194 19.42 -24.89 -4.94
C SER A 194 18.38 -25.86 -4.38
N LEU A 195 18.83 -26.75 -3.49
CA LEU A 195 17.97 -27.67 -2.74
C LEU A 195 16.83 -26.93 -2.02
N GLN A 196 17.15 -25.79 -1.38
CA GLN A 196 16.18 -24.93 -0.71
C GLN A 196 15.03 -24.51 -1.64
N ILE A 197 15.34 -24.03 -2.85
CA ILE A 197 14.31 -23.61 -3.79
C ILE A 197 13.53 -24.80 -4.34
N LYS A 198 14.21 -25.91 -4.67
CA LYS A 198 13.60 -27.14 -5.16
C LYS A 198 12.53 -27.63 -4.17
N ASN A 199 12.91 -27.80 -2.91
CA ASN A 199 12.03 -28.32 -1.87
C ASN A 199 10.95 -27.29 -1.52
N ALA A 200 11.27 -25.99 -1.52
CA ALA A 200 10.26 -24.95 -1.31
C ALA A 200 9.13 -24.99 -2.36
N LEU A 201 9.44 -25.15 -3.65
CA LEU A 201 8.41 -25.27 -4.69
C LEU A 201 7.53 -26.51 -4.48
N LYS A 202 8.14 -27.65 -4.13
CA LYS A 202 7.40 -28.89 -3.85
C LYS A 202 6.51 -28.76 -2.60
N ILE A 203 7.04 -28.21 -1.52
CA ILE A 203 6.29 -27.96 -0.28
C ILE A 203 5.11 -27.03 -0.55
N LEU A 204 5.31 -25.92 -1.29
CA LEU A 204 4.23 -25.00 -1.65
C LEU A 204 3.12 -25.69 -2.43
N LEU A 205 3.47 -26.58 -3.35
CA LEU A 205 2.50 -27.35 -4.13
C LEU A 205 1.73 -28.37 -3.27
N LEU A 206 2.40 -29.02 -2.31
CA LEU A 206 1.81 -30.09 -1.49
C LEU A 206 1.03 -29.59 -0.27
N THR A 207 1.30 -28.39 0.21
CA THR A 207 0.70 -27.85 1.44
C THR A 207 -0.19 -26.65 1.18
N GLY A 208 -0.03 -25.99 0.04
CA GLY A 208 -0.77 -24.77 -0.29
C GLY A 208 -0.44 -23.57 0.60
N VAL A 209 0.59 -23.60 1.45
CA VAL A 209 0.94 -22.44 2.30
C VAL A 209 1.38 -21.24 1.45
N ARG A 210 1.34 -20.03 2.02
CA ARG A 210 1.83 -18.84 1.30
C ARG A 210 3.35 -18.90 1.24
N THR A 211 3.91 -18.38 0.14
CA THR A 211 5.37 -18.24 -0.02
C THR A 211 6.00 -17.46 1.13
N GLY A 212 5.33 -16.41 1.60
CA GLY A 212 5.78 -15.61 2.75
C GLY A 212 5.83 -16.40 4.05
N GLU A 213 4.87 -17.30 4.28
CA GLU A 213 4.78 -18.15 5.49
C GLU A 213 5.93 -19.17 5.50
N LEU A 214 6.13 -19.90 4.39
CA LEU A 214 7.23 -20.87 4.28
C LEU A 214 8.62 -20.21 4.38
N ARG A 215 8.78 -19.01 3.83
CA ARG A 215 10.06 -18.28 3.82
C ARG A 215 10.53 -17.89 5.22
N VAL A 216 9.60 -17.57 6.12
CA VAL A 216 9.91 -17.15 7.50
C VAL A 216 9.72 -18.26 8.52
N ALA A 217 9.40 -19.48 8.06
CA ALA A 217 9.21 -20.64 8.90
C ALA A 217 10.49 -20.97 9.68
N LYS A 218 10.33 -21.36 10.94
CA LYS A 218 11.44 -21.73 11.82
C LYS A 218 11.33 -23.17 12.26
N TRP A 219 12.46 -23.82 12.51
CA TRP A 219 12.49 -25.24 12.87
C TRP A 219 11.72 -25.56 14.16
N ASN A 220 11.66 -24.63 15.11
CA ASN A 220 10.88 -24.81 16.34
C ASN A 220 9.36 -24.74 16.15
N GLU A 221 8.86 -24.46 14.94
CA GLU A 221 7.44 -24.50 14.59
C GLU A 221 6.97 -25.91 14.18
N PHE A 222 7.91 -26.87 14.06
CA PHE A 222 7.67 -28.20 13.54
C PHE A 222 7.72 -29.25 14.65
N ASP A 223 6.69 -30.07 14.70
CA ASP A 223 6.65 -31.32 15.45
C ASP A 223 6.59 -32.46 14.43
N PHE A 224 7.75 -33.07 14.15
CA PHE A 224 7.86 -34.15 13.18
C PHE A 224 7.26 -35.46 13.67
N GLU A 225 7.14 -35.66 14.99
CA GLU A 225 6.52 -36.84 15.59
C GLU A 225 5.01 -36.81 15.35
N SER A 226 4.36 -35.70 15.69
CA SER A 226 2.93 -35.50 15.40
C SER A 226 2.64 -35.12 13.95
N SER A 227 3.67 -34.98 13.11
CA SER A 227 3.57 -34.61 11.70
C SER A 227 2.83 -33.27 11.50
N LEU A 228 3.20 -32.28 12.31
CA LEU A 228 2.53 -31.00 12.38
C LEU A 228 3.51 -29.83 12.20
N TRP A 229 3.11 -28.86 11.39
CA TRP A 229 3.75 -27.54 11.34
C TRP A 229 2.76 -26.47 11.80
N THR A 230 3.11 -25.75 12.86
CA THR A 230 2.26 -24.70 13.44
C THR A 230 2.77 -23.33 13.04
N ILE A 231 2.09 -22.68 12.10
CA ILE A 231 2.44 -21.33 11.62
C ILE A 231 1.88 -20.28 12.60
N PRO A 232 2.74 -19.46 13.24
CA PRO A 232 2.28 -18.44 14.18
C PRO A 232 1.39 -17.38 13.53
N ALA A 233 0.40 -16.89 14.28
CA ALA A 233 -0.51 -15.82 13.84
C ALA A 233 0.24 -14.58 13.28
N THR A 234 1.39 -14.23 13.86
CA THR A 234 2.24 -13.11 13.44
C THR A 234 2.81 -13.27 12.02
N ASN A 235 2.99 -14.52 11.58
CA ASN A 235 3.54 -14.87 10.26
C ASN A 235 2.45 -15.10 9.21
N THR A 236 1.18 -15.20 9.62
CA THR A 236 0.05 -15.34 8.69
C THR A 236 -0.50 -14.00 8.22
N LYS A 237 -1.05 -13.98 7.00
CA LYS A 237 -1.70 -12.76 6.47
C LYS A 237 -2.97 -12.39 7.25
N THR A 238 -3.68 -13.38 7.76
CA THR A 238 -4.98 -13.25 8.43
C THR A 238 -4.87 -12.99 9.94
N GLY A 239 -3.69 -13.17 10.52
CA GLY A 239 -3.48 -13.03 11.97
C GLY A 239 -4.03 -14.20 12.77
N ILE A 240 -4.14 -15.39 12.17
CA ILE A 240 -4.69 -16.60 12.78
C ILE A 240 -3.62 -17.68 12.73
N THR A 241 -3.38 -18.38 13.85
CA THR A 241 -2.46 -19.52 13.88
C THR A 241 -2.99 -20.63 12.97
N MET A 242 -2.14 -21.15 12.08
CA MET A 242 -2.50 -22.19 11.12
C MET A 242 -1.75 -23.48 11.43
N GLN A 243 -2.45 -24.60 11.37
CA GLN A 243 -1.88 -25.94 11.53
C GLN A 243 -1.82 -26.64 10.18
N VAL A 244 -0.63 -27.03 9.76
CA VAL A 244 -0.37 -27.70 8.49
C VAL A 244 0.06 -29.13 8.79
N HIS A 245 -0.77 -30.08 8.37
CA HIS A 245 -0.47 -31.51 8.54
C HIS A 245 0.52 -31.97 7.47
N LEU A 246 1.55 -32.69 7.89
CA LEU A 246 2.68 -33.07 7.06
C LEU A 246 2.57 -34.52 6.61
N THR A 247 2.28 -34.74 5.33
CA THR A 247 2.39 -36.09 4.75
C THR A 247 3.84 -36.57 4.80
N ASN A 248 4.07 -37.88 4.69
CA ASN A 248 5.42 -38.44 4.69
C ASN A 248 6.32 -37.82 3.61
N MET A 249 5.76 -37.49 2.44
CA MET A 249 6.48 -36.79 1.36
C MET A 249 6.85 -35.35 1.74
N VAL A 250 5.97 -34.61 2.42
CA VAL A 250 6.29 -33.26 2.88
C VAL A 250 7.35 -33.31 3.98
N LYS A 251 7.23 -34.26 4.92
CA LYS A 251 8.23 -34.48 5.98
C LYS A 251 9.61 -34.78 5.40
N SER A 252 9.73 -35.67 4.41
CA SER A 252 11.03 -35.97 3.81
C SER A 252 11.68 -34.73 3.19
N LEU A 253 10.90 -33.87 2.53
CA LEU A 253 11.40 -32.60 1.97
C LEU A 253 11.91 -31.65 3.06
N PHE A 254 11.23 -31.57 4.20
CA PHE A 254 11.69 -30.77 5.34
C PHE A 254 12.92 -31.38 6.03
N ILE A 255 13.02 -32.71 6.14
CA ILE A 255 14.19 -33.39 6.69
C ILE A 255 15.42 -33.15 5.80
N GLU A 256 15.27 -33.23 4.47
CA GLU A 256 16.34 -32.85 3.53
C GLU A 256 16.81 -31.42 3.75
N LEU A 257 15.89 -30.48 4.00
CA LEU A 257 16.22 -29.09 4.31
C LEU A 257 16.92 -28.95 5.67
N TYR A 258 16.46 -29.70 6.67
CA TYR A 258 17.04 -29.69 8.02
C TYR A 258 18.49 -30.13 8.00
N ASN A 259 18.81 -31.20 7.26
CA ASN A 259 20.16 -31.74 7.12
C ASN A 259 21.14 -30.78 6.43
N CYS A 260 20.65 -29.77 5.71
CA CYS A 260 21.47 -28.73 5.09
C CYS A 260 21.27 -27.34 5.72
N SER A 261 20.57 -27.27 6.86
CA SER A 261 20.27 -26.01 7.54
C SER A 261 21.51 -25.46 8.23
N MET A 262 21.67 -24.14 8.17
CA MET A 262 22.75 -23.41 8.84
C MET A 262 22.24 -22.49 9.97
N GLY A 263 20.94 -22.51 10.25
CA GLY A 263 20.34 -21.62 11.24
C GLY A 263 18.91 -22.01 11.61
N ASN A 264 18.19 -21.05 12.19
CA ASN A 264 16.86 -21.29 12.75
C ASN A 264 15.73 -21.32 11.70
N TYR A 265 15.96 -20.73 10.53
CA TYR A 265 14.98 -20.71 9.44
C TYR A 265 15.04 -21.99 8.63
N VAL A 266 13.87 -22.45 8.18
CA VAL A 266 13.76 -23.59 7.26
C VAL A 266 14.39 -23.26 5.90
N LEU A 267 14.19 -22.03 5.45
CA LEU A 267 14.79 -21.48 4.24
C LEU A 267 15.66 -20.28 4.62
N SER A 268 16.98 -20.50 4.71
CA SER A 268 17.94 -19.45 5.09
C SER A 268 18.54 -18.73 3.89
N GLY A 269 18.84 -17.45 4.07
CA GLY A 269 19.70 -16.67 3.19
C GLY A 269 21.14 -17.17 3.20
N THR A 270 21.99 -16.55 2.39
CA THR A 270 23.42 -16.90 2.28
C THR A 270 24.21 -16.63 3.56
N ASP A 271 23.68 -15.79 4.44
CA ASP A 271 24.23 -15.49 5.76
C ASP A 271 23.88 -16.55 6.82
N GLY A 272 22.99 -17.51 6.51
CA GLY A 272 22.49 -18.54 7.43
C GLY A 272 21.54 -18.02 8.52
N GLN A 273 21.59 -16.71 8.82
CA GLN A 273 20.88 -16.06 9.92
C GLN A 273 19.57 -15.38 9.48
N SER A 274 19.48 -14.96 8.23
CA SER A 274 18.27 -14.33 7.69
C SER A 274 17.38 -15.33 6.97
N PRO A 275 16.05 -15.11 6.90
CA PRO A 275 15.21 -15.89 6.02
C PRO A 275 15.58 -15.64 4.55
N LEU A 276 15.31 -16.61 3.70
CA LEU A 276 15.49 -16.50 2.25
C LEU A 276 14.83 -15.22 1.72
N SER A 277 15.45 -14.55 0.75
CA SER A 277 14.90 -13.32 0.16
C SER A 277 13.52 -13.58 -0.47
N ASP A 278 12.60 -12.64 -0.31
CA ASP A 278 11.28 -12.64 -0.95
C ASP A 278 11.35 -12.65 -2.49
N ARG A 279 12.50 -12.25 -3.06
CA ARG A 279 12.78 -12.29 -4.51
C ARG A 279 13.38 -13.60 -5.00
N ALA A 280 13.84 -14.49 -4.10
CA ALA A 280 14.57 -15.70 -4.50
C ALA A 280 13.66 -16.68 -5.27
N LEU A 281 12.49 -17.00 -4.72
CA LEU A 281 11.51 -17.88 -5.38
C LEU A 281 11.02 -17.30 -6.72
N PRO A 282 10.55 -16.04 -6.81
CA PRO A 282 10.17 -15.45 -8.10
C PRO A 282 11.27 -15.51 -9.15
N LYS A 283 12.52 -15.16 -8.80
CA LYS A 283 13.66 -15.23 -9.72
C LYS A 283 13.94 -16.65 -10.18
N ALA A 284 13.87 -17.63 -9.28
CA ALA A 284 14.09 -19.02 -9.63
C ALA A 284 12.99 -19.56 -10.55
N VAL A 285 11.73 -19.23 -10.30
CA VAL A 285 10.61 -19.64 -11.16
C VAL A 285 10.76 -19.07 -12.58
N ILE A 286 11.21 -17.82 -12.73
CA ILE A 286 11.52 -17.25 -14.06
C ILE A 286 12.55 -18.11 -14.79
N ARG A 287 13.68 -18.44 -14.15
CA ARG A 287 14.73 -19.27 -14.75
C ARG A 287 14.27 -20.70 -15.09
N LEU A 288 13.41 -21.28 -14.25
CA LEU A 288 12.88 -22.63 -14.47
C LEU A 288 11.94 -22.67 -15.68
N GLN A 289 11.08 -21.65 -15.81
CA GLN A 289 10.08 -21.58 -16.89
C GLN A 289 10.70 -21.54 -18.28
N GLU A 290 11.85 -20.86 -18.44
CA GLU A 290 12.58 -20.79 -19.70
C GLU A 290 13.06 -22.17 -20.20
N ARG A 291 13.10 -23.18 -19.31
CA ARG A 291 13.72 -24.48 -19.59
C ARG A 291 12.73 -25.64 -19.58
N ILE A 292 11.66 -25.54 -18.81
CA ILE A 292 10.73 -26.65 -18.57
C ILE A 292 9.63 -26.78 -19.62
N GLY A 293 9.35 -25.70 -20.36
CA GLY A 293 8.35 -25.73 -21.43
C GLY A 293 6.89 -25.75 -20.97
N ILE A 294 6.59 -25.34 -19.72
CA ILE A 294 5.22 -25.17 -19.23
C ILE A 294 4.76 -23.72 -19.33
N SER A 295 3.45 -23.53 -19.47
CA SER A 295 2.85 -22.18 -19.53
C SER A 295 3.26 -21.34 -18.33
N LYS A 296 3.43 -20.03 -18.55
CA LYS A 296 3.87 -19.09 -17.50
C LYS A 296 3.08 -19.24 -16.20
N TRP A 297 3.78 -19.23 -15.07
CA TRP A 297 3.31 -19.42 -13.71
C TRP A 297 4.22 -18.72 -12.70
N THR A 298 3.77 -18.62 -11.46
CA THR A 298 4.49 -18.04 -10.33
C THR A 298 4.39 -18.96 -9.13
N ALA A 299 5.27 -18.81 -8.14
CA ALA A 299 5.18 -19.59 -6.90
C ALA A 299 3.81 -19.46 -6.21
N HIS A 300 3.11 -18.33 -6.37
CA HIS A 300 1.75 -18.16 -5.86
C HIS A 300 0.73 -19.04 -6.59
N ASN A 301 0.93 -19.33 -7.89
CA ASN A 301 0.06 -20.23 -8.62
C ASN A 301 0.10 -21.66 -8.06
N LEU A 302 1.20 -22.11 -7.42
CA LEU A 302 1.26 -23.44 -6.79
C LEU A 302 0.24 -23.61 -5.66
N ARG A 303 0.01 -22.55 -4.88
CA ARG A 303 -1.05 -22.54 -3.86
C ARG A 303 -2.44 -22.63 -4.48
N ARG A 304 -2.68 -21.95 -5.60
CA ARG A 304 -3.94 -22.10 -6.34
C ARG A 304 -4.07 -23.50 -6.92
N THR A 305 -2.99 -24.04 -7.48
CA THR A 305 -2.91 -25.43 -7.95
C THR A 305 -3.31 -26.39 -6.86
N PHE A 306 -2.74 -26.27 -5.66
CA PHE A 306 -3.12 -27.08 -4.51
C PHE A 306 -4.64 -27.05 -4.26
N ALA A 307 -5.22 -25.86 -4.11
CA ALA A 307 -6.65 -25.71 -3.85
C ALA A 307 -7.52 -26.29 -4.97
N THR A 308 -7.14 -26.01 -6.22
CA THR A 308 -7.88 -26.46 -7.42
C THR A 308 -7.83 -27.98 -7.54
N GLN A 309 -6.66 -28.59 -7.35
CA GLN A 309 -6.52 -30.05 -7.42
C GLN A 309 -7.22 -30.76 -6.25
N LEU A 310 -7.22 -30.18 -5.05
CA LEU A 310 -8.03 -30.73 -3.94
C LEU A 310 -9.52 -30.72 -4.26
N GLY A 311 -10.04 -29.63 -4.82
CA GLY A 311 -11.47 -29.48 -5.13
C GLY A 311 -11.91 -30.26 -6.36
N GLU A 312 -11.26 -30.03 -7.50
CA GLU A 312 -11.68 -30.57 -8.79
C GLU A 312 -11.29 -32.03 -8.98
N THR A 313 -10.06 -32.40 -8.59
CA THR A 313 -9.52 -33.75 -8.82
C THR A 313 -9.82 -34.69 -7.67
N LEU A 314 -9.55 -34.25 -6.42
CA LEU A 314 -9.72 -35.09 -5.23
C LEU A 314 -11.10 -34.97 -4.57
N ARG A 315 -11.93 -34.00 -5.01
CA ARG A 315 -13.29 -33.76 -4.48
C ARG A 315 -13.34 -33.58 -2.97
N ILE A 316 -12.33 -32.92 -2.41
CA ILE A 316 -12.26 -32.59 -1.00
C ILE A 316 -13.26 -31.47 -0.67
N ASP A 317 -13.84 -31.54 0.52
CA ASP A 317 -14.78 -30.56 1.02
C ASP A 317 -14.18 -29.13 0.99
N PRO A 318 -14.88 -28.13 0.40
CA PRO A 318 -14.38 -26.76 0.33
C PRO A 318 -13.99 -26.14 1.68
N VAL A 319 -14.67 -26.50 2.77
CA VAL A 319 -14.34 -26.02 4.13
C VAL A 319 -12.97 -26.52 4.55
N VAL A 320 -12.64 -27.79 4.23
CA VAL A 320 -11.31 -28.36 4.51
C VAL A 320 -10.25 -27.64 3.69
N ILE A 321 -10.52 -27.37 2.40
CA ILE A 321 -9.61 -26.62 1.53
C ILE A 321 -9.37 -25.21 2.10
N GLU A 322 -10.42 -24.48 2.48
CA GLU A 322 -10.32 -23.14 3.05
C GLU A 322 -9.53 -23.12 4.37
N LYS A 323 -9.67 -24.17 5.20
CA LYS A 323 -8.85 -24.38 6.40
C LYS A 323 -7.38 -24.61 6.07
N CYS A 324 -7.06 -25.49 5.12
CA CYS A 324 -5.68 -25.71 4.65
C CYS A 324 -5.05 -24.41 4.11
N LEU A 325 -5.86 -23.53 3.53
CA LEU A 325 -5.43 -22.23 3.05
C LEU A 325 -5.38 -21.16 4.17
N GLY A 326 -5.86 -21.44 5.38
CA GLY A 326 -5.93 -20.45 6.46
C GLY A 326 -6.75 -19.22 6.04
N HIS A 327 -7.81 -19.43 5.26
CA HIS A 327 -8.76 -18.38 4.91
C HIS A 327 -9.70 -18.11 6.08
N LYS A 328 -10.11 -16.85 6.23
CA LYS A 328 -11.04 -16.48 7.29
C LYS A 328 -12.44 -16.94 6.90
N MET A 329 -12.94 -17.95 7.60
CA MET A 329 -14.31 -18.42 7.40
C MET A 329 -15.33 -17.34 7.81
N PRO A 330 -16.52 -17.32 7.19
CA PRO A 330 -17.64 -16.53 7.67
C PRO A 330 -17.90 -16.78 9.16
N LYS A 331 -18.32 -15.74 9.89
CA LYS A 331 -18.39 -15.73 11.37
C LYS A 331 -19.12 -16.96 11.94
N ILE A 332 -20.21 -17.39 11.31
CA ILE A 332 -21.01 -18.55 11.73
C ILE A 332 -20.20 -19.85 11.58
N MET A 333 -19.57 -20.09 10.43
CA MET A 333 -18.74 -21.28 10.20
C MET A 333 -17.52 -21.31 11.13
N ALA A 334 -16.91 -20.15 11.40
CA ALA A 334 -15.75 -20.04 12.28
C ALA A 334 -16.07 -20.41 13.74
N THR A 335 -17.32 -20.28 14.19
CA THR A 335 -17.74 -20.66 15.55
C THR A 335 -17.67 -22.17 15.77
N TYR A 336 -18.05 -22.97 14.76
CA TYR A 336 -18.12 -24.43 14.85
C TYR A 336 -16.86 -25.14 14.36
N ASN A 337 -16.07 -24.48 13.51
CA ASN A 337 -14.87 -25.04 12.89
C ASN A 337 -13.60 -24.43 13.50
N LYS A 338 -13.39 -24.64 14.80
CA LYS A 338 -12.11 -24.31 15.47
C LYS A 338 -11.08 -25.35 15.04
N ASN A 339 -9.92 -24.86 14.57
CA ASN A 339 -8.78 -25.59 13.96
C ASN A 339 -9.00 -27.06 13.66
#